data_AF-A0A376RB57-F1
#
_entry.id   AF-A0A376RB57-F1
#
_cell.length_a   1.000
_cell.length_b   1.000
_cell.length_c   1.000
_cell.angle_alpha   90.00
_cell.angle_beta   90.00
_cell.angle_gamma   90.00
#
_symmetry.space_group_name_H-M   'P 1'
#
loop_
_entity.id
_entity.type
_entity.pdbx_description
1 polymer ?
#
loop_
_entity_poly.entity_id
_entity_poly.type
_entity_poly.pdbx_seq_one_letter_code
_entity_poly.pdbx_strand_id
1 'polypeptide(L)'
;MEIQRLIARALRAAVDLKALGEFTITLDCDVLQADGGTRTASITGACVALADALQKLVENGKLKTNPMKGMVAAVSVGIVNGEAICDLEYVEDSAAETDMNVVMTEDGRIIEVQGTGRRRAVHP
;
A
#
# COMPACT_ATOMS: atom_id res chain seq x y z
N MET A 1 2.52 6.55 -13.73
CA MET A 1 1.70 7.48 -12.89
C MET A 1 0.64 6.78 -12.04
N GLU A 2 0.11 5.61 -12.42
CA GLU A 2 -0.94 4.92 -11.64
C GLU A 2 -0.47 4.47 -10.24
N ILE A 3 0.68 3.78 -10.16
CA ILE A 3 1.23 3.23 -8.91
C ILE A 3 1.56 4.33 -7.90
N GLN A 4 2.22 5.41 -8.32
CA GLN A 4 2.50 6.56 -7.47
C GLN A 4 1.23 7.17 -6.89
N ARG A 5 0.17 7.29 -7.71
CA ARG A 5 -1.13 7.80 -7.23
C ARG A 5 -1.79 6.84 -6.25
N LEU A 6 -1.63 5.52 -6.43
CA LEU A 6 -2.14 4.50 -5.50
C LEU A 6 -1.42 4.61 -4.14
N ILE A 7 -0.09 4.61 -4.13
CA ILE A 7 0.72 4.78 -2.90
C ILE A 7 0.31 6.06 -2.17
N ALA A 8 0.22 7.19 -2.89
CA ALA A 8 -0.18 8.46 -2.29
C ALA A 8 -1.62 8.48 -1.75
N ARG A 9 -2.56 7.72 -2.33
CA ARG A 9 -3.93 7.59 -1.77
C ARG A 9 -3.92 6.74 -0.50
N ALA A 10 -3.26 5.58 -0.54
CA ALA A 10 -3.13 4.67 0.59
C ALA A 10 -2.56 5.39 1.83
N LEU A 11 -1.45 6.09 1.67
CA LEU A 11 -0.74 6.71 2.79
C LEU A 11 -1.43 7.97 3.33
N ARG A 12 -2.20 8.69 2.49
CA ARG A 12 -3.04 9.80 2.98
C ARG A 12 -4.19 9.33 3.87
N ALA A 13 -4.65 8.08 3.72
CA ALA A 13 -5.61 7.51 4.66
C ALA A 13 -4.99 7.36 6.06
N ALA A 14 -3.71 6.98 6.10
CA ALA A 14 -2.94 6.76 7.33
C ALA A 14 -2.65 8.05 8.12
N VAL A 15 -2.58 9.23 7.47
CA VAL A 15 -2.13 10.49 8.10
C VAL A 15 -3.27 11.49 8.31
N ASP A 16 -3.30 12.18 9.45
CA ASP A 16 -4.09 13.39 9.63
C ASP A 16 -3.40 14.58 8.96
N LEU A 17 -3.85 14.92 7.76
CA LEU A 17 -3.28 16.01 6.96
C LEU A 17 -3.48 17.38 7.60
N LYS A 18 -4.48 17.56 8.49
CA LYS A 18 -4.64 18.81 9.23
C LYS A 18 -3.58 18.94 10.33
N ALA A 19 -3.33 17.85 11.05
CA ALA A 19 -2.29 17.79 12.07
C ALA A 19 -0.87 17.86 11.45
N LEU A 20 -0.69 17.35 10.23
CA LEU A 20 0.54 17.47 9.46
C LEU A 20 0.87 18.94 9.11
N GLY A 21 -0.13 19.80 8.87
CA GLY A 21 0.07 21.20 8.52
C GLY A 21 0.68 21.39 7.13
N GLU A 22 1.55 22.38 6.96
CA GLU A 22 2.13 22.78 5.66
C GLU A 22 3.36 21.95 5.26
N PHE A 23 3.51 20.75 5.81
CA PHE A 23 4.57 19.82 5.41
C PHE A 23 4.13 18.97 4.22
N THR A 24 5.04 18.79 3.27
CA THR A 24 4.93 17.76 2.23
C THR A 24 5.97 16.69 2.51
N ILE A 25 5.53 15.44 2.65
CA ILE A 25 6.42 14.29 2.78
C ILE A 25 6.54 13.62 1.42
N THR A 26 7.75 13.62 0.86
CA THR A 26 8.07 12.89 -0.36
C THR A 26 8.53 11.49 0.01
N LEU A 27 7.91 10.48 -0.59
CA LEU A 27 8.28 9.08 -0.42
C LEU A 27 8.77 8.55 -1.75
N ASP A 28 9.95 7.96 -1.71
CA ASP A 28 10.60 7.35 -2.86
C ASP A 28 10.63 5.84 -2.68
N CYS A 29 10.20 5.10 -3.69
CA CYS A 29 10.03 3.65 -3.64
C CYS A 29 10.80 3.04 -4.81
N ASP A 30 12.03 2.61 -4.52
CA ASP A 30 12.90 1.97 -5.49
C ASP A 30 12.81 0.45 -5.40
N VAL A 31 12.28 -0.17 -6.46
CA VAL A 31 12.25 -1.62 -6.61
C VAL A 31 13.56 -2.08 -7.20
N LEU A 32 14.47 -2.55 -6.34
CA LEU A 32 15.79 -3.07 -6.75
C LEU A 32 15.69 -4.47 -7.37
N GLN A 33 14.74 -5.27 -6.90
CA GLN A 33 14.43 -6.60 -7.42
C GLN A 33 12.91 -6.77 -7.45
N ALA A 34 12.39 -7.39 -8.51
CA ALA A 34 10.97 -7.61 -8.72
C ALA A 34 10.68 -9.10 -8.91
N ASP A 35 9.74 -9.63 -8.12
CA ASP A 35 9.26 -11.01 -8.23
C ASP A 35 7.77 -11.12 -7.81
N GLY A 36 6.93 -10.24 -8.37
CA GLY A 36 5.54 -10.09 -7.93
C GLY A 36 5.39 -9.12 -6.75
N GLY A 37 4.15 -8.71 -6.45
CA GLY A 37 3.83 -7.91 -5.26
C GLY A 37 4.49 -6.53 -5.12
N THR A 38 5.27 -6.03 -6.08
CA THR A 38 6.12 -4.85 -5.85
C THR A 38 5.33 -3.57 -5.51
N ARG A 39 4.11 -3.44 -6.05
CA ARG A 39 3.19 -2.33 -5.74
C ARG A 39 2.71 -2.35 -4.28
N THR A 40 2.29 -3.52 -3.81
CA THR A 40 1.76 -3.72 -2.45
C THR A 40 2.88 -3.65 -1.42
N ALA A 41 4.03 -4.25 -1.75
CA ALA A 41 5.26 -4.10 -0.97
C ALA A 41 5.68 -2.63 -0.81
N SER A 42 5.60 -1.85 -1.89
CA SER A 42 5.93 -0.41 -1.86
C SER A 42 5.02 0.38 -0.92
N ILE A 43 3.72 0.08 -0.89
CA ILE A 43 2.77 0.72 0.05
C ILE A 43 3.14 0.40 1.50
N THR A 44 3.35 -0.88 1.79
CA THR A 44 3.68 -1.35 3.15
C THR A 44 5.00 -0.76 3.64
N GLY A 45 6.06 -0.80 2.82
CA GLY A 45 7.36 -0.22 3.15
C GLY A 45 7.31 1.30 3.29
N ALA A 46 6.60 1.99 2.40
CA ALA A 46 6.45 3.43 2.46
C ALA A 46 5.66 3.90 3.69
N CYS A 47 4.73 3.09 4.20
CA CYS A 47 4.03 3.40 5.45
C CYS A 47 4.97 3.38 6.67
N VAL A 48 5.90 2.42 6.72
CA VAL A 48 6.93 2.37 7.77
C VAL A 48 7.85 3.59 7.66
N ALA A 49 8.35 3.89 6.46
CA ALA A 49 9.21 5.05 6.24
C ALA A 49 8.52 6.38 6.60
N LEU A 50 7.22 6.49 6.32
CA LEU A 50 6.41 7.64 6.68
C LEU A 50 6.26 7.79 8.19
N ALA A 51 5.99 6.70 8.91
CA ALA A 51 5.90 6.71 10.37
C ALA A 51 7.22 7.20 11.00
N ASP A 52 8.36 6.68 10.53
CA ASP A 52 9.68 7.11 10.97
C ASP A 52 9.95 8.60 10.67
N ALA A 53 9.59 9.07 9.48
CA ALA A 53 9.78 10.46 9.09
C ALA A 53 8.95 11.43 9.96
N LEU A 54 7.68 11.08 10.22
CA LEU A 54 6.80 11.88 11.08
C LEU A 54 7.29 11.90 12.52
N GLN A 55 7.74 10.75 13.04
CA GLN A 55 8.29 10.65 14.37
C GLN A 55 9.55 11.52 14.52
N LYS A 56 10.47 11.48 13.55
CA LYS A 56 11.65 12.36 13.52
C LYS A 56 11.29 13.84 13.49
N LEU A 57 10.22 14.23 12.80
CA LEU A 57 9.76 15.63 12.81
C LEU A 57 9.25 16.06 14.19
N VAL A 58 8.60 15.17 14.93
CA VAL A 58 8.17 15.43 16.31
C VAL A 58 9.37 15.55 17.24
N GLU A 59 10.32 14.62 17.16
CA GLU A 59 11.55 14.62 17.98
C GLU A 59 12.39 15.88 17.75
N ASN A 60 12.43 16.37 16.51
CA ASN A 60 13.11 17.62 16.15
C ASN A 60 12.29 18.89 16.45
N GLY A 61 11.12 18.76 17.09
CA GLY A 61 10.25 19.88 17.46
C GLY A 61 9.61 20.61 16.26
N LYS A 62 9.65 20.02 15.06
CA LYS A 62 9.03 20.58 13.84
C LYS A 62 7.52 20.33 13.82
N LEU A 63 7.08 19.21 14.38
CA LEU A 63 5.67 18.90 14.63
C LEU A 63 5.43 18.83 16.14
N LYS A 64 4.27 19.32 16.59
CA LYS A 64 3.89 19.26 18.01
C LYS A 64 3.48 17.86 18.45
N THR A 65 2.84 17.11 17.55
CA THR A 65 2.30 15.77 17.80
C THR A 65 2.46 14.93 16.54
N ASN A 66 2.56 13.61 16.69
CA ASN A 66 2.65 12.70 15.55
C ASN A 66 1.26 12.63 14.85
N PRO A 67 1.14 12.98 13.56
CA PRO A 67 -0.14 12.98 12.84
C PRO A 67 -0.55 11.59 12.32
N MET A 68 0.18 10.52 12.66
CA MET A 68 -0.17 9.17 12.25
C MET A 68 -1.48 8.71 12.90
N LYS A 69 -2.46 8.26 12.12
CA LYS A 69 -3.73 7.69 12.61
C LYS A 69 -3.64 6.20 12.89
N GLY A 70 -2.73 5.50 12.23
CA GLY A 70 -2.54 4.06 12.28
C GLY A 70 -1.76 3.56 11.07
N MET A 71 -1.32 2.30 11.10
CA MET A 71 -0.58 1.70 10.01
C MET A 71 -1.48 1.31 8.84
N VAL A 72 -0.87 1.29 7.65
CA VAL A 72 -1.48 0.81 6.41
C VAL A 72 -0.57 -0.23 5.78
N ALA A 73 -1.17 -1.32 5.32
CA ALA A 73 -0.49 -2.38 4.60
C ALA A 73 -1.27 -2.76 3.35
N ALA A 74 -0.58 -3.37 2.39
CA ALA A 74 -1.20 -3.88 1.19
C ALA A 74 -0.65 -5.26 0.82
N VAL A 75 -1.48 -6.06 0.17
CA VAL A 75 -1.14 -7.42 -0.30
C VAL A 75 -1.80 -7.72 -1.64
N SER A 76 -1.13 -8.50 -2.48
CA SER A 76 -1.70 -9.05 -3.71
C SER A 76 -2.41 -10.36 -3.38
N VAL A 77 -3.53 -10.64 -4.04
CA VAL A 77 -4.26 -11.90 -3.95
C VAL A 77 -4.76 -12.28 -5.33
N GLY A 78 -4.99 -13.56 -5.57
CA GLY A 78 -5.54 -14.01 -6.86
C GLY A 78 -6.07 -15.42 -6.84
N ILE A 79 -6.59 -15.83 -7.99
CA ILE A 79 -7.01 -17.22 -8.23
C ILE A 79 -6.03 -17.85 -9.21
N VAL A 80 -5.36 -18.92 -8.79
CA VAL A 80 -4.41 -19.69 -9.60
C VAL A 80 -4.88 -21.14 -9.61
N ASN A 81 -5.14 -21.70 -10.80
CA ASN A 81 -5.66 -23.07 -10.95
C ASN A 81 -6.93 -23.34 -10.10
N GLY A 82 -7.83 -22.36 -10.01
CA GLY A 82 -9.03 -22.44 -9.18
C GLY A 82 -8.84 -22.26 -7.66
N GLU A 83 -7.61 -22.07 -7.17
CA GLU A 83 -7.33 -21.86 -5.75
C GLU A 83 -7.02 -20.39 -5.42
N ALA A 84 -7.48 -19.93 -4.26
CA ALA A 84 -7.19 -18.58 -3.78
C ALA A 84 -5.80 -18.53 -3.14
N ILE A 85 -4.92 -17.69 -3.69
CA ILE A 85 -3.54 -17.50 -3.24
C ILE A 85 -3.36 -16.04 -2.76
N CYS A 86 -2.59 -15.90 -1.69
CA CYS A 86 -2.19 -14.62 -1.11
C CYS A 86 -0.70 -14.40 -1.34
N ASP A 87 -0.31 -13.15 -1.59
CA ASP A 87 1.07 -12.70 -1.85
C ASP A 87 1.68 -13.35 -3.10
N LEU A 88 1.03 -13.11 -4.25
CA LEU A 88 1.42 -13.71 -5.54
C LEU A 88 2.85 -13.33 -5.93
N GLU A 89 3.69 -14.33 -6.17
CA GLU A 89 4.98 -14.16 -6.85
C GLU A 89 4.80 -13.92 -8.36
N TYR A 90 5.87 -13.61 -9.09
CA TYR A 90 5.74 -13.26 -10.52
C TYR A 90 5.13 -14.39 -11.36
N VAL A 91 5.51 -15.64 -11.09
CA VAL A 91 5.02 -16.82 -11.82
C VAL A 91 3.53 -17.02 -11.57
N GLU A 92 3.10 -16.86 -10.32
CA GLU A 92 1.70 -16.97 -9.91
C GLU A 92 0.84 -15.85 -10.50
N ASP A 93 1.29 -14.58 -10.43
CA ASP A 93 0.57 -13.43 -11.02
C ASP A 93 0.40 -13.58 -12.54
N SER A 94 1.43 -14.10 -13.22
CA SER A 94 1.39 -14.35 -14.66
C SER A 94 0.42 -15.47 -15.04
N ALA A 95 0.26 -16.47 -14.17
CA ALA A 95 -0.63 -17.61 -14.37
C ALA A 95 -2.07 -17.36 -13.88
N ALA A 96 -2.28 -16.33 -13.05
CA ALA A 96 -3.55 -16.07 -12.38
C ALA A 96 -4.73 -15.84 -13.35
N GLU A 97 -5.88 -16.41 -13.01
CA GLU A 97 -7.15 -16.17 -13.71
C GLU A 97 -7.69 -14.77 -13.39
N THR A 98 -7.48 -14.35 -12.14
CA THR A 98 -7.84 -13.05 -11.59
C THR A 98 -6.77 -12.62 -10.59
N ASP A 99 -6.35 -11.36 -10.64
CA ASP A 99 -5.44 -10.75 -9.68
C ASP A 99 -6.06 -9.51 -9.03
N MET A 100 -5.71 -9.27 -7.76
CA MET A 100 -6.24 -8.16 -6.99
C MET A 100 -5.21 -7.62 -6.00
N ASN A 101 -5.14 -6.30 -5.88
CA ASN A 101 -4.41 -5.64 -4.80
C ASN A 101 -5.40 -5.15 -3.75
N VAL A 102 -5.13 -5.44 -2.49
CA VAL A 102 -5.96 -5.02 -1.34
C VAL A 102 -5.11 -4.15 -0.43
N VAL A 103 -5.63 -2.97 -0.07
CA VAL A 103 -4.98 -2.02 0.87
C VAL A 103 -5.88 -1.82 2.06
N MET A 104 -5.36 -2.01 3.27
CA MET A 104 -6.12 -1.95 4.51
C MET A 104 -5.40 -1.15 5.60
N THR A 105 -6.18 -0.58 6.51
CA THR A 105 -5.69 -0.05 7.79
C THR A 105 -5.52 -1.17 8.82
N GLU A 106 -4.71 -0.93 9.84
CA GLU A 106 -4.50 -1.87 10.95
C GLU A 106 -5.78 -2.25 11.71
N ASP A 107 -6.81 -1.39 11.70
CA ASP A 107 -8.12 -1.66 12.30
C ASP A 107 -9.09 -2.40 11.36
N GLY A 108 -8.58 -2.93 10.25
CA GLY A 108 -9.32 -3.82 9.34
C GLY A 108 -10.23 -3.11 8.34
N ARG A 109 -10.17 -1.78 8.23
CA ARG A 109 -10.93 -1.04 7.20
C ARG A 109 -10.20 -1.11 5.86
N ILE A 110 -10.98 -1.27 4.80
CA ILE A 110 -10.48 -1.29 3.44
C ILE A 110 -10.30 0.14 2.94
N ILE A 111 -9.10 0.46 2.46
CA ILE A 111 -8.82 1.75 1.82
C ILE A 111 -9.08 1.66 0.32
N GLU A 112 -8.55 0.61 -0.33
CA GLU A 112 -8.65 0.45 -1.77
C GLU A 112 -8.57 -1.04 -2.14
N VAL A 113 -9.35 -1.43 -3.13
CA VAL A 113 -9.32 -2.75 -3.76
C VAL A 113 -9.26 -2.54 -5.26
N GLN A 114 -8.26 -3.14 -5.91
CA GLN A 114 -8.11 -3.10 -7.36
C GLN A 114 -8.02 -4.52 -7.88
N GLY A 115 -9.13 -5.04 -8.39
CA GLY A 115 -9.21 -6.36 -9.02
C GLY A 115 -9.25 -6.27 -10.54
N THR A 116 -8.48 -7.12 -11.22
CA THR A 116 -8.54 -7.29 -12.67
C THR A 116 -8.84 -8.75 -12.99
N GLY A 117 -9.91 -8.97 -13.76
CA GLY A 117 -10.17 -10.26 -14.36
C GLY A 117 -9.35 -10.44 -15.62
N ARG A 118 -8.44 -11.41 -15.65
CA ARG A 118 -7.61 -11.67 -16.84
C ARG A 118 -8.27 -12.70 -17.76
N ARG A 119 -8.60 -13.87 -17.20
CA ARG A 119 -9.24 -14.98 -17.93
C ARG A 119 -10.66 -15.26 -17.46
N ARG A 120 -11.02 -14.72 -16.30
CA ARG A 120 -12.33 -14.86 -15.68
C ARG A 120 -12.75 -13.53 -15.06
N ALA A 121 -14.04 -13.26 -15.01
CA ALA A 121 -14.55 -12.10 -14.28
C ALA A 121 -14.30 -12.27 -12.78
N VAL A 122 -13.91 -11.18 -12.11
CA VAL A 122 -13.88 -11.11 -10.65
C VAL A 122 -15.33 -11.06 -10.18
N HIS A 123 -15.76 -12.08 -9.43
CA HIS A 123 -17.06 -12.05 -8.76
C HIS A 123 -16.92 -11.34 -7.41
N PRO A 124 -17.88 -10.47 -7.05
CA PRO A 124 -17.88 -9.74 -5.78
C PRO A 124 -18.13 -10.64 -4.57
#